data_AF-A0A960SIP0-F1
#
_entry.id   AF-A0A960SIP0-F1
#
_cell.length_a   1.000
_cell.length_b   1.000
_cell.length_c   1.000
_cell.angle_alpha   90.00
_cell.angle_beta   90.00
_cell.angle_gamma   90.00
#
_symmetry.space_group_name_H-M   'P 1'
#
loop_
_entity.id
_entity.type
_entity.pdbx_description
1 polymer ?
#
loop_
_entity_poly.entity_id
_entity_poly.type
_entity_poly.pdbx_seq_one_letter_code
_entity_poly.pdbx_strand_id
1 'polypeptide(L)'
;SLTLHFDNRVCLGLLENGVYDEVGAKIEDSEGLVDYARSIDGVDIGVLVEERNGKIKGSLRAKEAKYRCDEIAKRFHGGGHAAAAGLNYDSDLESFVPQLLQAIGEQLEKVDSLS
;
A
#
# COMPACT_ATOMS: atom_id res chain seq x y z
N SER A 1 -10.25 2.27 6.81
CA SER A 1 -10.30 3.73 6.51
C SER A 1 -9.44 4.04 5.29
N LEU A 2 -9.57 5.23 4.68
CA LEU A 2 -8.69 5.75 3.62
C LEU A 2 -8.07 7.07 4.07
N THR A 3 -6.74 7.20 3.97
CA THR A 3 -5.98 8.37 4.42
C THR A 3 -5.00 8.82 3.34
N LEU A 4 -4.82 10.13 3.18
CA LEU A 4 -3.87 10.71 2.22
C LEU A 4 -2.59 11.14 2.95
N HIS A 5 -1.44 10.90 2.31
CA HIS A 5 -0.11 11.22 2.80
C HIS A 5 0.75 11.86 1.71
N PHE A 6 1.86 12.51 2.11
CA PHE A 6 2.86 13.11 1.22
C PHE A 6 2.23 14.06 0.19
N ASP A 7 1.56 15.11 0.66
CA ASP A 7 0.87 16.10 -0.19
C ASP A 7 -0.14 15.45 -1.16
N ASN A 8 -0.89 14.47 -0.64
CA ASN A 8 -1.88 13.66 -1.37
C ASN A 8 -1.33 12.72 -2.45
N ARG A 9 -0.01 12.54 -2.52
CA ARG A 9 0.62 11.62 -3.48
C ARG A 9 0.45 10.15 -3.10
N VAL A 10 0.09 9.85 -1.87
CA VAL A 10 -0.12 8.47 -1.41
C VAL A 10 -1.47 8.33 -0.75
N CYS A 11 -2.26 7.34 -1.19
CA CYS A 11 -3.49 6.95 -0.52
C CYS A 11 -3.30 5.60 0.17
N LEU A 12 -3.49 5.58 1.49
CA LEU A 12 -3.40 4.39 2.32
C LEU A 12 -4.80 3.95 2.75
N GLY A 13 -5.20 2.75 2.32
CA GLY A 13 -6.35 2.02 2.82
C GLY A 13 -5.94 1.05 3.92
N LEU A 14 -6.67 1.07 5.03
CA LEU A 14 -6.53 0.13 6.14
C LEU A 14 -7.80 -0.71 6.26
N LEU A 15 -7.61 -2.02 6.25
CA LEU A 15 -8.64 -3.02 6.54
C LEU A 15 -8.20 -3.80 7.78
N GLU A 16 -8.88 -3.56 8.89
CA GLU A 16 -8.67 -4.26 10.16
C GLU A 16 -9.22 -5.68 10.09
N ASN A 17 -8.79 -6.53 11.02
CA ASN A 17 -9.27 -7.91 11.06
C ASN A 17 -10.80 -7.95 11.27
N GLY A 18 -11.50 -8.82 10.56
CA GLY A 18 -12.96 -8.97 10.65
C GLY A 18 -13.78 -7.99 9.80
N VAL A 19 -13.17 -6.98 9.17
CA VAL A 19 -13.91 -5.98 8.39
C VAL A 19 -14.71 -6.60 7.23
N TYR A 20 -14.20 -7.66 6.61
CA TYR A 20 -14.88 -8.36 5.52
C TYR A 20 -16.15 -9.06 5.99
N ASP A 21 -16.11 -9.68 7.17
CA ASP A 21 -17.26 -10.35 7.78
C ASP A 21 -18.32 -9.34 8.22
N GLU A 22 -17.91 -8.15 8.67
CA GLU A 22 -18.83 -7.08 9.08
C GLU A 22 -19.59 -6.45 7.89
N VAL A 23 -18.95 -6.34 6.73
CA VAL A 23 -19.55 -5.68 5.55
C VAL A 23 -20.01 -6.66 4.46
N GLY A 24 -19.79 -7.97 4.66
CA GLY A 24 -20.13 -9.02 3.68
C GLY A 24 -19.31 -8.96 2.39
N ALA A 25 -18.12 -8.35 2.41
CA ALA A 25 -17.25 -8.22 1.25
C ALA A 25 -16.29 -9.41 1.12
N LYS A 26 -15.76 -9.63 -0.08
CA LYS A 26 -14.76 -10.66 -0.37
C LYS A 26 -13.37 -10.07 -0.46
N ILE A 27 -12.38 -10.92 -0.25
CA ILE A 27 -10.96 -10.59 -0.47
C ILE A 27 -10.71 -10.13 -1.92
N GLU A 28 -11.49 -10.61 -2.89
CA GLU A 28 -11.41 -10.19 -4.30
C GLU A 28 -11.78 -8.71 -4.49
N ASP A 29 -12.64 -8.16 -3.61
CA ASP A 29 -12.99 -6.74 -3.62
C ASP A 29 -11.81 -5.86 -3.16
N SER A 30 -10.83 -6.44 -2.46
CA SER A 30 -9.63 -5.74 -1.98
C SER A 30 -8.67 -5.38 -3.11
N GLU A 31 -8.63 -6.17 -4.19
CA GLU A 31 -7.84 -5.83 -5.37
C GLU A 31 -8.42 -4.61 -6.11
N GLY A 32 -9.75 -4.49 -6.18
CA GLY A 32 -10.40 -3.30 -6.73
C GLY A 32 -10.19 -2.04 -5.88
N LEU A 33 -10.09 -2.20 -4.55
CA LEU A 33 -9.88 -1.11 -3.60
C LEU A 33 -8.52 -0.44 -3.73
N VAL A 34 -7.44 -1.20 -3.96
CA VAL A 34 -6.11 -0.61 -4.16
C VAL A 34 -6.02 0.15 -5.48
N ASP A 35 -6.69 -0.34 -6.53
CA ASP A 35 -6.79 0.37 -7.81
C ASP A 35 -7.64 1.64 -7.70
N TYR A 36 -8.72 1.60 -6.92
CA TYR A 36 -9.50 2.80 -6.59
C TYR A 36 -8.65 3.82 -5.84
N ALA A 37 -7.91 3.41 -4.81
CA ALA A 37 -7.02 4.29 -4.05
C ALA A 37 -5.99 4.98 -4.94
N ARG A 38 -5.41 4.25 -5.90
CA ARG A 38 -4.50 4.81 -6.91
C ARG A 38 -5.20 5.79 -7.88
N SER A 39 -6.46 5.53 -8.22
CA SER A 39 -7.20 6.33 -9.21
C SER A 39 -7.55 7.75 -8.75
N ILE A 40 -7.44 8.03 -7.44
CA ILE A 40 -7.68 9.35 -6.86
C ILE A 40 -6.77 10.39 -7.52
N ASP A 41 -7.33 11.55 -7.82
CA ASP A 41 -6.58 12.65 -8.44
C ASP A 41 -5.44 13.12 -7.50
N GLY A 42 -4.27 13.37 -8.07
CA GLY A 42 -3.05 13.67 -7.30
C GLY A 42 -2.33 12.48 -6.65
N VAL A 43 -2.98 11.31 -6.51
CA VAL A 43 -2.32 10.13 -5.91
C VAL A 43 -1.38 9.45 -6.90
N ASP A 44 -0.10 9.34 -6.57
CA ASP A 44 0.90 8.59 -7.31
C ASP A 44 0.90 7.10 -6.95
N ILE A 45 0.70 6.79 -5.67
CA ILE A 45 0.75 5.42 -5.11
C ILE A 45 -0.49 5.14 -4.26
N GLY A 46 -1.29 4.16 -4.66
CA GLY A 46 -2.34 3.56 -3.85
C GLY A 46 -1.80 2.37 -3.07
N VAL A 47 -2.13 2.29 -1.79
CA VAL A 47 -1.71 1.22 -0.89
C VAL A 47 -2.90 0.70 -0.13
N LEU A 48 -3.03 -0.62 -0.04
CA LEU A 48 -4.01 -1.28 0.81
C LEU A 48 -3.29 -2.21 1.76
N VAL A 49 -3.55 -2.06 3.05
CA VAL A 49 -2.99 -2.87 4.12
C VAL A 49 -4.14 -3.59 4.82
N GLU A 50 -4.07 -4.91 4.82
CA GLU A 50 -5.06 -5.79 5.40
C GLU A 50 -4.44 -6.54 6.59
N GLU A 51 -5.07 -6.44 7.76
CA GLU A 51 -4.72 -7.26 8.91
C GLU A 51 -5.46 -8.61 8.86
N ARG A 52 -4.71 -9.69 9.05
CA ARG A 52 -5.20 -11.07 8.99
C ARG A 52 -4.58 -11.90 10.11
N ASN A 53 -5.27 -11.98 11.24
CA ASN A 53 -4.89 -12.84 12.38
C ASN A 53 -3.40 -12.72 12.77
N GLY A 54 -2.92 -11.50 13.02
CA GLY A 54 -1.52 -11.24 13.41
C GLY A 54 -0.52 -11.22 12.24
N LYS A 55 -1.02 -11.18 11.00
CA LYS A 55 -0.22 -10.95 9.80
C LYS A 55 -0.76 -9.76 9.03
N ILE A 56 0.11 -9.07 8.32
CA ILE A 56 -0.25 -8.02 7.38
C ILE A 56 -0.10 -8.54 5.95
N LYS A 57 -1.11 -8.26 5.13
CA LYS A 57 -1.01 -8.30 3.68
C LYS A 57 -1.03 -6.87 3.15
N GLY A 58 0.03 -6.47 2.47
CA GLY A 58 0.12 -5.17 1.80
C GLY A 58 0.01 -5.33 0.28
N SER A 59 -0.76 -4.45 -0.36
CA SER A 59 -0.88 -4.34 -1.81
C SER A 59 -0.55 -2.91 -2.23
N LEU A 60 0.39 -2.75 -3.16
CA LEU A 60 0.82 -1.46 -3.67
C LEU A 60 0.53 -1.36 -5.17
N ARG A 61 0.06 -0.20 -5.59
CA ARG A 61 -0.19 0.16 -7.00
C ARG A 61 0.29 1.58 -7.24
N ALA A 62 1.02 1.82 -8.32
CA ALA A 62 1.46 3.15 -8.70
C ALA A 62 0.90 3.56 -10.07
N LYS A 63 0.74 4.86 -10.29
CA LYS A 63 0.39 5.42 -11.61
C LYS A 63 1.51 5.20 -12.63
N GLU A 64 2.76 5.28 -12.18
CA GLU A 64 3.94 5.14 -13.04
C GLU A 64 4.96 4.16 -12.45
N ALA A 65 5.69 3.46 -13.33
CA ALA A 65 6.72 2.49 -12.93
C ALA A 65 7.93 3.12 -12.21
N LYS A 66 8.14 4.44 -12.35
CA LYS A 66 9.22 5.18 -11.68
C LYS A 66 9.15 5.08 -10.15
N TYR A 67 7.94 4.90 -9.60
CA TYR A 67 7.72 4.78 -8.16
C TYR A 67 8.14 3.42 -7.58
N ARG A 68 8.47 2.42 -8.42
CA ARG A 68 9.08 1.15 -8.02
C ARG A 68 8.47 0.50 -6.78
N CYS A 69 7.18 0.16 -6.85
CA CYS A 69 6.46 -0.56 -5.80
C CYS A 69 7.14 -1.88 -5.41
N ASP A 70 7.80 -2.54 -6.36
CA ASP A 70 8.58 -3.76 -6.12
C ASP A 70 9.73 -3.53 -5.15
N GLU A 71 10.44 -2.40 -5.25
CA GLU A 71 11.54 -2.06 -4.35
C GLU A 71 11.03 -1.73 -2.94
N ILE A 72 9.86 -1.09 -2.83
CA ILE A 72 9.21 -0.87 -1.52
C ILE A 72 8.84 -2.21 -0.90
N ALA A 73 8.14 -3.08 -1.65
CA ALA A 73 7.69 -4.38 -1.17
C ALA A 73 8.85 -5.32 -0.77
N LYS A 74 9.97 -5.30 -1.49
CA LYS A 74 11.18 -6.09 -1.17
C LYS A 74 11.72 -5.84 0.23
N ARG A 75 11.58 -4.62 0.77
CA ARG A 75 12.01 -4.30 2.15
C ARG A 75 11.23 -5.08 3.21
N PHE A 76 10.03 -5.53 2.87
CA PHE A 76 9.14 -6.30 3.73
C PHE A 76 9.00 -7.75 3.24
N HIS A 77 10.05 -8.29 2.62
CA HIS A 77 10.09 -9.65 2.04
C HIS A 77 9.02 -9.93 0.97
N GLY A 78 8.45 -8.87 0.37
CA GLY A 78 7.52 -8.95 -0.73
C GLY A 78 8.20 -8.87 -2.10
N GLY A 79 7.38 -8.60 -3.12
CA GLY A 79 7.85 -8.46 -4.50
C GLY A 79 6.71 -8.19 -5.48
N GLY A 80 7.05 -8.16 -6.76
CA GLY A 80 6.10 -7.92 -7.84
C GLY A 80 6.74 -7.10 -8.97
N HIS A 81 5.93 -6.24 -9.58
CA HIS A 81 6.31 -5.36 -10.66
C HIS A 81 6.51 -3.91 -10.19
N ALA A 82 7.22 -3.14 -11.01
CA ALA A 82 7.54 -1.73 -10.75
C ALA A 82 6.33 -0.86 -10.38
N ALA A 83 5.15 -1.12 -10.95
CA ALA A 83 3.92 -0.37 -10.66
C ALA A 83 2.89 -1.15 -9.83
N ALA A 84 3.17 -2.41 -9.47
CA ALA A 84 2.22 -3.29 -8.81
C ALA A 84 2.95 -4.37 -8.01
N ALA A 85 2.92 -4.28 -6.68
CA ALA A 85 3.63 -5.21 -5.82
C ALA A 85 2.79 -5.60 -4.61
N GLY A 86 3.18 -6.68 -3.95
CA GLY A 86 2.54 -7.17 -2.74
C GLY A 86 3.55 -7.68 -1.72
N LEU A 87 3.15 -7.71 -0.46
CA LEU A 87 3.94 -8.19 0.66
C LEU A 87 3.06 -8.93 1.66
N ASN A 88 3.67 -9.86 2.40
CA ASN A 88 3.09 -10.47 3.59
C ASN A 88 4.11 -10.32 4.71
N TYR A 89 3.70 -9.74 5.84
CA TYR A 89 4.62 -9.37 6.92
C TYR A 89 4.03 -9.79 8.27
N ASP A 90 4.83 -10.46 9.10
CA ASP A 90 4.40 -10.91 10.43
C ASP A 90 4.53 -9.73 11.42
N SER A 91 3.48 -8.91 11.52
CA SER A 91 3.40 -7.73 12.37
C SER A 91 1.93 -7.30 12.55
N ASP A 92 1.70 -6.27 13.36
CA ASP A 92 0.42 -5.58 13.53
C ASP A 92 0.40 -4.26 12.74
N LEU A 93 -0.79 -3.67 12.57
CA LEU A 93 -0.96 -2.42 11.82
C LEU A 93 -0.19 -1.25 12.46
N GLU A 94 -0.16 -1.17 13.78
CA GLU A 94 0.46 -0.08 14.54
C GLU A 94 1.97 0.00 14.29
N SER A 95 2.62 -1.16 14.25
CA SER A 95 4.05 -1.30 14.00
C SER A 95 4.39 -1.21 12.52
N PHE A 96 3.55 -1.78 11.65
CA PHE A 96 3.85 -1.91 10.22
C PHE A 96 3.62 -0.60 9.44
N VAL A 97 2.52 0.11 9.70
CA VAL A 97 2.15 1.31 8.92
C VAL A 97 3.22 2.41 8.94
N PRO A 98 3.83 2.77 10.10
CA PRO A 98 4.88 3.78 10.13
C PRO A 98 6.11 3.38 9.31
N GLN A 99 6.53 2.11 9.38
CA GLN A 99 7.66 1.59 8.61
C GLN A 99 7.40 1.60 7.11
N LEU A 100 6.18 1.22 6.71
CA LEU A 100 5.75 1.25 5.32
C LEU A 100 5.71 2.69 4.78
N LEU A 101 5.14 3.63 5.53
CA LEU A 101 5.11 5.05 5.14
C LEU A 101 6.53 5.62 5.01
N GLN A 102 7.44 5.30 5.93
CA GLN A 102 8.84 5.70 5.81
C GLN A 102 9.47 5.16 4.51
N ALA A 103 9.30 3.87 4.22
CA ALA A 103 9.83 3.26 3.00
C ALA A 103 9.27 3.90 1.72
N ILE A 104 7.99 4.29 1.72
CA ILE A 104 7.35 4.99 0.62
C ILE A 104 7.93 6.41 0.49
N GLY A 105 8.05 7.16 1.59
CA GLY A 105 8.62 8.51 1.61
C GLY A 105 10.02 8.56 1.01
N GLU A 106 10.90 7.67 1.46
CA GLU A 106 12.26 7.55 0.91
C GLU A 106 12.26 7.20 -0.59
N GLN A 107 11.28 6.42 -1.05
CA GLN A 107 11.15 6.08 -2.47
C GLN A 107 10.67 7.28 -3.29
N LEU A 108 9.75 8.09 -2.77
CA LEU A 108 9.31 9.34 -3.41
C LEU A 108 10.47 10.32 -3.53
N GLU A 109 11.24 10.53 -2.45
CA GLU A 109 12.42 11.42 -2.47
C GLU A 109 13.45 10.98 -3.52
N LYS A 110 13.70 9.67 -3.64
CA LYS A 110 14.59 9.13 -4.69
C LYS A 110 14.08 9.47 -6.09
N VAL A 111 12.79 9.29 -6.36
CA VAL A 111 12.19 9.60 -7.67
C VAL A 111 12.28 11.10 -7.96
N ASP A 112 11.96 11.93 -6.98
CA ASP A 112 11.97 13.38 -7.13
C ASP A 112 13.39 13.91 -7.37
N SER A 113 14.41 13.29 -6.75
CA SER A 113 15.83 13.65 -6.96
C SER A 113 16.39 13.28 -8.35
N LEU A 114 15.70 12.40 -9.09
CA LEU A 114 16.09 11.91 -10.41
C LEU A 114 15.32 12.59 -11.55
N SER A 115 14.36 13.46 -11.22
CA SER A 115 13.47 14.16 -12.15
C SER A 115 13.93 15.59 -12.38
#